data_AF-A0A7C6PN86-F1
#
_entry.id   AF-A0A7C6PN86-F1
#
_cell.length_a   1.000
_cell.length_b   1.000
_cell.length_c   1.000
_cell.angle_alpha   90.00
_cell.angle_beta   90.00
_cell.angle_gamma   90.00
#
_symmetry.space_group_name_H-M   'P 1'
#
loop_
_entity.id
_entity.type
_entity.pdbx_description
1 polymer ?
#
loop_
_entity_poly.entity_id
_entity_poly.type
_entity_poly.pdbx_seq_one_letter_code
_entity_poly.pdbx_strand_id
1 'polypeptide(L)'
;MSKIVRRLRGIFRHLNDERAFTLVELLIVLAIIGVLATIAVPSITKAVDGARLKACQANISAIEAAAELFYTDYGRYPTTEELKTDKMVAYFKDNKFPECPLNGGYSINEKTGKVTCDHKLPGSE
;
A
#
# COMPACT_ATOMS: atom_id res chain seq x y z
N MET A 1 -28.17 38.31 41.31
CA MET A 1 -27.75 37.36 40.25
C MET A 1 -28.02 37.78 38.79
N SER A 2 -28.45 39.02 38.49
CA SER A 2 -28.87 39.41 37.11
C SER A 2 -27.87 40.31 36.33
N LYS A 3 -26.85 40.87 36.99
CA LYS A 3 -25.93 41.85 36.36
C LYS A 3 -24.76 41.23 35.58
N ILE A 4 -24.38 39.98 35.87
CA ILE A 4 -23.21 39.30 35.23
C ILE A 4 -23.54 38.83 33.82
N VAL A 5 -24.76 38.32 33.59
CA VAL A 5 -25.17 37.79 32.27
C VAL A 5 -25.28 38.89 31.20
N ARG A 6 -25.53 40.15 31.57
CA ARG A 6 -25.65 41.26 30.61
C ARG A 6 -24.31 41.76 30.06
N ARG A 7 -23.19 41.58 30.77
CA ARG A 7 -21.86 41.99 30.28
C ARG A 7 -21.22 40.99 29.32
N LEU A 8 -21.59 39.71 29.40
CA LEU A 8 -21.03 38.67 28.53
C LEU A 8 -21.62 38.68 27.10
N ARG A 9 -22.74 39.37 26.86
CA ARG A 9 -23.35 39.48 25.52
C ARG A 9 -22.72 40.56 24.63
N GLY A 10 -21.87 41.43 25.17
CA GLY A 10 -21.20 42.50 24.41
C GLY A 10 -19.87 42.09 23.76
N ILE A 11 -19.18 41.08 24.29
CA ILE A 11 -17.86 40.64 23.80
C ILE A 11 -18.00 39.82 22.51
N PHE A 12 -19.13 39.14 22.31
CA PHE A 12 -19.39 38.30 21.13
C PHE A 12 -20.01 39.05 19.94
N ARG A 13 -19.95 40.40 19.90
CA ARG A 13 -20.47 41.21 18.79
C ARG A 13 -19.43 41.69 17.78
N HIS A 14 -18.17 41.26 17.91
CA HIS A 14 -17.09 41.60 16.97
C HIS A 14 -16.42 40.40 16.28
N LEU A 15 -17.02 39.21 16.34
CA LEU A 15 -16.53 38.01 15.64
C LEU A 15 -17.30 37.72 14.34
N ASN A 16 -17.84 38.75 13.69
CA ASN A 16 -18.36 38.64 12.32
C ASN A 16 -17.69 39.71 11.44
N ASP A 17 -16.37 39.71 11.47
CA ASP A 17 -15.55 40.30 10.43
C ASP A 17 -15.60 39.31 9.26
N GLU A 18 -16.71 39.31 8.52
CA GLU A 18 -16.89 38.46 7.34
C GLU A 18 -15.94 38.92 6.24
N ARG A 19 -14.68 38.46 6.34
CA ARG A 19 -13.67 38.65 5.31
C ARG A 19 -14.07 37.79 4.11
N ALA A 20 -14.64 38.43 3.11
CA ALA A 20 -14.83 37.82 1.80
C ALA A 20 -13.45 37.43 1.25
N PHE A 21 -13.29 36.14 0.95
CA PHE A 21 -12.08 35.60 0.31
C PHE A 21 -11.90 36.27 -1.06
N THR A 22 -10.73 36.82 -1.35
CA THR A 22 -10.49 37.41 -2.67
C THR A 22 -10.21 36.32 -3.70
N LEU A 23 -10.69 36.48 -4.94
CA LEU A 23 -10.40 35.53 -6.03
C LEU A 23 -8.89 35.39 -6.27
N VAL A 24 -8.15 36.48 -6.08
CA VAL A 24 -6.70 36.52 -6.26
C VAL A 24 -5.99 35.68 -5.19
N GLU A 25 -6.46 35.70 -3.95
CA GLU A 25 -5.89 34.91 -2.85
C GLU A 25 -6.04 33.41 -3.10
N LEU A 26 -7.21 32.96 -3.58
CA LEU A 26 -7.39 31.57 -3.98
C LEU A 26 -6.53 31.19 -5.20
N LEU A 27 -6.37 32.10 -6.16
CA LEU A 27 -5.56 31.87 -7.36
C LEU A 27 -4.08 31.62 -7.01
N ILE A 28 -3.51 32.44 -6.13
CA ILE A 28 -2.11 32.28 -5.70
C ILE A 28 -1.93 30.94 -4.96
N VAL A 29 -2.88 30.55 -4.11
CA VAL A 29 -2.83 29.27 -3.39
C VAL A 29 -2.86 28.09 -4.37
N LEU A 30 -3.75 28.10 -5.35
CA LEU A 30 -3.82 27.06 -6.38
C LEU A 30 -2.55 27.01 -7.25
N ALA A 31 -1.97 28.17 -7.55
CA ALA A 31 -0.70 28.24 -8.27
C ALA A 31 0.44 27.55 -7.49
N ILE A 32 0.54 27.80 -6.17
CA ILE A 32 1.53 27.14 -5.32
C ILE A 32 1.26 25.63 -5.22
N ILE A 33 0.01 25.21 -5.00
CA ILE A 33 -0.37 23.79 -4.95
C ILE A 33 -0.03 23.09 -6.28
N GLY A 34 -0.27 23.74 -7.41
CA GLY A 34 0.07 23.21 -8.73
C GLY A 34 1.56 22.92 -8.87
N VAL A 35 2.43 23.87 -8.47
CA VAL A 35 3.89 23.68 -8.50
C VAL A 35 4.30 22.52 -7.59
N LEU A 36 3.81 22.48 -6.35
CA LEU A 36 4.15 21.40 -5.41
C LEU A 36 3.66 20.02 -5.89
N ALA A 37 2.47 19.94 -6.49
CA ALA A 37 1.90 18.69 -6.99
C ALA A 37 2.76 18.07 -8.10
N THR A 38 3.31 18.87 -9.02
CA THR A 38 4.18 18.37 -10.09
C THR A 38 5.45 17.70 -9.57
N ILE A 39 5.99 18.17 -8.45
CA ILE A 39 7.17 17.58 -7.79
C ILE A 39 6.78 16.35 -6.98
N ALA A 40 5.65 16.39 -6.27
CA ALA A 40 5.22 15.33 -5.36
C ALA A 40 4.77 14.05 -6.07
N VAL A 41 3.98 14.16 -7.15
CA VAL A 41 3.38 13.01 -7.85
C VAL A 41 4.41 11.96 -8.30
N PRO A 42 5.48 12.29 -9.06
CA PRO A 42 6.45 11.29 -9.51
C PRO A 42 7.29 10.68 -8.37
N SER A 43 7.43 11.37 -7.24
CA SER A 43 8.14 10.84 -6.08
C SER A 43 7.31 9.76 -5.38
N ILE A 44 6.01 10.01 -5.21
CA ILE A 44 5.08 9.08 -4.57
C ILE A 44 4.92 7.81 -5.41
N THR A 45 4.78 7.92 -6.73
CA THR A 45 4.64 6.74 -7.60
C THR A 45 5.86 5.83 -7.50
N LYS A 46 7.08 6.38 -7.55
CA LYS A 46 8.32 5.62 -7.36
C LYS A 46 8.39 4.94 -5.99
N ALA A 47 7.97 5.63 -4.93
CA ALA A 47 7.95 5.07 -3.59
C ALA A 47 6.97 3.89 -3.48
N VAL A 48 5.77 4.03 -4.07
CA VAL A 48 4.76 2.96 -4.13
C VAL A 48 5.28 1.77 -4.93
N ASP A 49 5.87 2.00 -6.10
CA ASP A 49 6.41 0.92 -6.92
C ASP A 49 7.57 0.20 -6.21
N GLY A 50 8.45 0.94 -5.53
CA GLY A 50 9.49 0.37 -4.68
C GLY A 50 8.93 -0.47 -3.52
N ALA A 51 7.83 -0.02 -2.90
CA ALA A 51 7.16 -0.79 -1.86
C ALA A 51 6.51 -2.07 -2.40
N ARG A 52 5.88 -2.00 -3.59
CA ARG A 52 5.32 -3.18 -4.28
C ARG A 52 6.40 -4.21 -4.62
N LEU A 53 7.57 -3.77 -5.09
CA LEU A 53 8.70 -4.66 -5.37
C LEU A 53 9.18 -5.39 -4.11
N LYS A 54 9.38 -4.66 -3.01
CA LYS A 54 9.78 -5.25 -1.72
C LYS A 54 8.73 -6.22 -1.17
N ALA A 55 7.45 -5.86 -1.28
CA ALA A 55 6.36 -6.74 -0.87
C ALA A 55 6.31 -8.01 -1.72
N CYS A 56 6.54 -7.91 -3.03
CA CYS A 56 6.62 -9.08 -3.91
C CYS A 56 7.77 -10.01 -3.50
N GLN A 57 8.96 -9.46 -3.19
CA GLN A 57 10.10 -10.24 -2.74
C GLN A 57 9.84 -10.93 -1.39
N ALA A 58 9.18 -10.23 -0.45
CA ALA A 58 8.77 -10.82 0.82
C ALA A 58 7.77 -11.97 0.63
N ASN A 59 6.81 -11.82 -0.29
CA ASN A 59 5.86 -12.86 -0.65
C ASN A 59 6.58 -14.08 -1.25
N ILE A 60 7.55 -13.88 -2.15
CA ILE A 60 8.35 -14.97 -2.72
C ILE A 60 9.01 -15.78 -1.61
N SER A 61 9.72 -15.12 -0.69
CA SER A 61 10.37 -15.81 0.43
C SER A 61 9.38 -16.55 1.34
N ALA A 62 8.17 -15.99 1.54
CA ALA A 62 7.12 -16.67 2.31
C ALA A 62 6.57 -17.91 1.58
N ILE A 63 6.41 -17.84 0.25
CA ILE A 63 5.97 -18.98 -0.56
C ILE A 63 7.06 -20.05 -0.62
N GLU A 64 8.34 -19.68 -0.75
CA GLU A 64 9.47 -20.61 -0.68
C GLU A 64 9.49 -21.36 0.66
N ALA A 65 9.34 -20.64 1.78
CA ALA A 65 9.26 -21.27 3.09
C ALA A 65 8.05 -22.21 3.23
N ALA A 66 6.88 -21.82 2.70
CA ALA A 66 5.71 -22.69 2.67
C ALA A 66 5.92 -23.93 1.77
N ALA A 67 6.66 -23.78 0.66
CA ALA A 67 6.99 -24.89 -0.24
C ALA A 67 7.99 -25.87 0.41
N GLU A 68 8.90 -25.40 1.26
CA GLU A 68 9.77 -26.26 2.08
C GLU A 68 8.99 -27.05 3.12
N LEU A 69 7.99 -26.44 3.76
CA LEU A 69 7.06 -27.14 4.65
C LEU A 69 6.25 -28.20 3.88
N PHE A 70 5.74 -27.85 2.71
CA PHE A 70 5.04 -28.79 1.83
C PHE A 70 5.95 -29.97 1.42
N TYR A 71 7.23 -29.71 1.15
CA TYR A 71 8.21 -30.76 0.88
C TYR A 71 8.40 -31.69 2.08
N THR A 72 8.40 -31.15 3.29
CA THR A 72 8.50 -31.93 4.53
C THR A 72 7.31 -32.87 4.70
N ASP A 73 6.11 -32.43 4.33
CA ASP A 73 4.88 -33.21 4.50
C ASP A 73 4.62 -34.22 3.37
N TYR A 74 5.01 -33.90 2.14
CA TYR A 74 4.69 -34.71 0.95
C TYR A 74 5.90 -35.29 0.21
N GLY A 75 7.12 -34.96 0.61
CA GLY A 75 8.37 -35.44 0.00
C GLY A 75 8.66 -34.88 -1.40
N ARG A 76 7.91 -33.86 -1.83
CA ARG A 76 8.09 -33.18 -3.13
C ARG A 76 7.67 -31.73 -3.03
N TYR A 77 8.18 -30.87 -3.90
CA TYR A 77 7.68 -29.51 -4.01
C TYR A 77 6.29 -29.49 -4.66
N PRO A 78 5.45 -28.47 -4.36
CA PRO A 78 4.15 -28.33 -4.99
C PRO A 78 4.31 -27.97 -6.47
N THR A 79 3.34 -28.39 -7.29
CA THR A 79 3.25 -27.91 -8.69
C THR A 79 2.71 -26.49 -8.73
N THR A 80 2.90 -25.78 -9.85
CA THR A 80 2.34 -24.42 -10.05
C THR A 80 0.82 -24.39 -9.92
N GLU A 81 0.13 -25.49 -10.24
CA GLU A 81 -1.32 -25.61 -10.05
C GLU A 81 -1.68 -25.74 -8.57
N GLU A 82 -0.91 -26.52 -7.81
CA GLU A 82 -1.14 -26.75 -6.38
C GLU A 82 -0.94 -25.48 -5.53
N LEU A 83 -0.16 -24.50 -6.01
CA LEU A 83 -0.03 -23.19 -5.35
C LEU A 83 -1.38 -22.48 -5.15
N LYS A 84 -2.34 -22.72 -6.04
CA LYS A 84 -3.67 -22.09 -6.00
C LYS A 84 -4.71 -22.92 -5.25
N THR A 85 -4.34 -24.10 -4.77
CA THR A 85 -5.26 -25.03 -4.11
C THR A 85 -5.26 -24.85 -2.59
N ASP A 86 -6.34 -25.30 -1.93
CA ASP A 86 -6.48 -25.23 -0.46
C ASP A 86 -5.32 -25.88 0.31
N LYS A 87 -4.61 -26.85 -0.30
CA LYS A 87 -3.45 -27.51 0.31
C LYS A 87 -2.31 -26.54 0.60
N MET A 88 -2.02 -25.63 -0.33
CA MET A 88 -0.95 -24.64 -0.15
C MET A 88 -1.43 -23.48 0.74
N VAL A 89 -2.70 -23.13 0.62
CA VAL A 89 -3.35 -22.06 1.37
C VAL A 89 -3.29 -22.30 2.89
N ALA A 90 -3.31 -23.56 3.32
CA ALA A 90 -3.23 -23.96 4.73
C ALA A 90 -1.91 -23.57 5.43
N TYR A 91 -0.82 -23.33 4.68
CA TYR A 91 0.46 -22.91 5.26
C TYR A 91 0.52 -21.40 5.54
N PHE A 92 -0.48 -20.64 5.12
CA PHE A 92 -0.57 -19.19 5.34
C PHE A 92 -1.55 -18.88 6.47
N LYS A 93 -1.15 -18.00 7.38
CA LYS A 93 -1.92 -17.68 8.61
C LYS A 93 -3.37 -17.26 8.35
N ASP A 94 -3.62 -16.58 7.23
CA ASP A 94 -4.95 -16.05 6.90
C ASP A 94 -5.76 -16.98 5.98
N ASN A 95 -5.29 -18.21 5.74
CA ASN A 95 -5.84 -19.10 4.71
C ASN A 95 -6.03 -18.35 3.38
N LYS A 96 -5.07 -17.49 3.04
CA LYS A 96 -5.06 -16.74 1.79
C LYS A 96 -3.68 -16.82 1.17
N PHE A 97 -3.62 -17.25 -0.08
CA PHE A 97 -2.38 -17.21 -0.85
C PHE A 97 -2.03 -15.74 -1.19
N PRO A 98 -0.78 -15.30 -1.00
CA PRO A 98 -0.39 -13.94 -1.29
C PRO A 98 -0.58 -13.61 -2.78
N GLU A 99 -1.21 -12.47 -3.06
CA GLU A 99 -1.34 -11.95 -4.41
C GLU A 99 -0.15 -11.05 -4.76
N CYS A 100 0.27 -11.07 -6.02
CA CYS A 100 1.37 -10.24 -6.46
C CYS A 100 0.93 -8.77 -6.56
N PRO A 101 1.61 -7.83 -5.87
CA PRO A 101 1.26 -6.42 -5.89
C PRO A 101 1.54 -5.72 -7.24
N LEU A 102 2.12 -6.45 -8.20
CA LEU A 102 2.47 -6.00 -9.55
C LEU A 102 1.56 -6.62 -10.62
N ASN A 103 0.41 -7.18 -10.22
CA ASN A 103 -0.57 -7.83 -11.10
C ASN A 103 0.00 -9.01 -11.90
N GLY A 104 0.85 -9.83 -11.27
CA GLY A 104 1.41 -11.06 -11.85
C GLY A 104 1.01 -12.33 -11.09
N GLY A 105 1.33 -13.50 -11.64
CA GLY A 105 1.27 -14.77 -10.93
C GLY A 105 2.59 -15.11 -10.24
N TYR A 106 2.53 -16.11 -9.36
CA TYR A 106 3.70 -16.80 -8.82
C TYR A 106 3.81 -18.16 -9.49
N SER A 107 5.02 -18.50 -9.92
CA SER A 107 5.38 -19.81 -10.47
C SER A 107 6.44 -20.45 -9.60
N ILE A 108 6.44 -21.77 -9.49
CA ILE A 108 7.44 -22.50 -8.71
C ILE A 108 8.18 -23.49 -9.61
N ASN A 109 9.49 -23.63 -9.38
CA ASN A 109 10.26 -24.70 -9.97
C ASN A 109 10.16 -25.95 -9.09
N GLU A 110 9.49 -26.98 -9.60
CA GLU A 110 9.21 -28.24 -8.90
C GLU A 110 10.46 -29.02 -8.47
N LYS A 111 11.63 -28.73 -9.06
CA LYS A 111 12.89 -29.42 -8.74
C LYS A 111 13.71 -28.69 -7.69
N THR A 112 13.62 -27.36 -7.64
CA THR A 112 14.47 -26.53 -6.78
C THR A 112 13.71 -25.82 -5.66
N GLY A 113 12.38 -25.82 -5.69
CA GLY A 113 11.55 -25.07 -4.76
C GLY A 113 11.62 -23.55 -4.96
N LYS A 114 12.36 -23.07 -5.96
CA LYS A 114 12.52 -21.64 -6.24
C LYS A 114 11.22 -21.05 -6.77
N VAL A 115 10.78 -19.95 -6.17
CA VAL A 115 9.57 -19.24 -6.57
C VAL A 115 9.94 -18.00 -7.38
N THR A 116 9.28 -17.82 -8.52
CA THR A 116 9.43 -16.67 -9.40
C THR A 116 8.10 -15.95 -9.56
N CYS A 117 8.13 -14.64 -9.81
CA CYS A 117 6.95 -13.90 -10.25
C CYS A 117 7.10 -13.51 -11.72
N ASP A 118 5.97 -13.40 -12.43
CA ASP A 118 5.95 -13.04 -13.87
C ASP A 118 6.48 -11.62 -14.14
N HIS A 119 6.58 -10.78 -13.11
CA HIS A 119 7.12 -9.43 -13.22
C HIS A 119 8.64 -9.43 -13.09
N LYS A 120 9.33 -8.68 -13.96
CA LYS A 120 10.80 -8.54 -13.91
C LYS A 120 11.20 -7.80 -12.64
N LEU A 121 11.70 -8.54 -11.65
CA LEU A 121 12.24 -7.96 -10.41
C LEU A 121 13.62 -7.34 -10.69
N PRO A 122 13.91 -6.14 -10.20
CA PRO A 122 15.27 -5.62 -10.22
C PRO A 122 16.13 -6.44 -9.25
N GLY A 123 17.20 -7.07 -9.77
CA GLY A 123 18.13 -7.89 -8.99
C GLY A 123 17.88 -9.40 -8.99
N SER A 124 17.10 -9.94 -9.94
CA SER A 124 16.92 -11.38 -10.14
C SER A 124 17.85 -11.96 -11.24
N GLU A 125 19.07 -11.42 -11.37
CA GLU A 125 20.17 -12.01 -12.15
C GLU A 125 21.08 -12.84 -11.24
#